data_AF-A0A318SSP8-F1
#
_entry.id   AF-A0A318SSP8-F1
#
_cell.length_a   1.000
_cell.length_b   1.000
_cell.length_c   1.000
_cell.angle_alpha   90.00
_cell.angle_beta   90.00
_cell.angle_gamma   90.00
#
_symmetry.space_group_name_H-M   'P 1'
#
loop_
_entity.id
_entity.type
_entity.pdbx_description
1 polymer ?
#
loop_
_entity_poly.entity_id
_entity_poly.type
_entity_poly.pdbx_seq_one_letter_code
_entity_poly.pdbx_strand_id
1 'polypeptide(L)'
;MSMHHRLPRDPDWPQLCARYTGSGLLQRDVALIDAAQVLRGSLAYLATPYMRQSTDDGGRWCPSLSSLAADAAAGWTSRFACAGVTAVSPVVQADAMLQRDPWSDALVPLDETFWSTWCRPLLARCDAVVIPPLPGWDCSAGVWAGACAAVTRQMRVILIGAEPEEPQSAAPDFAPDPQHPVPSHQPEGGTP
;
A
#
# COMPACT_ATOMS: atom_id res chain seq x y z
N MET A 1 -7.85 12.07 37.18
CA MET A 1 -6.65 12.67 36.56
C MET A 1 -6.25 11.79 35.38
N SER A 2 -6.74 12.08 34.17
CA SER A 2 -6.41 11.28 32.99
C SER A 2 -4.98 11.58 32.54
N MET A 3 -4.06 10.65 32.79
CA MET A 3 -2.77 10.67 32.14
C MET A 3 -3.02 10.38 30.65
N HIS A 4 -3.09 11.43 29.83
CA HIS A 4 -2.97 11.28 28.39
C HIS A 4 -1.55 10.81 28.10
N HIS A 5 -1.29 9.50 28.25
CA HIS A 5 -0.05 8.88 27.82
C HIS A 5 0.00 8.99 26.31
N ARG A 6 0.71 10.02 25.86
CA ARG A 6 1.06 10.26 24.45
C ARG A 6 1.82 9.03 23.95
N LEU A 7 1.39 8.50 22.80
CA LEU A 7 2.11 7.41 22.13
C LEU A 7 3.52 7.89 21.72
N PRO A 8 4.54 7.01 21.73
CA PRO A 8 5.89 7.39 21.35
C PRO A 8 5.96 7.82 19.89
N ARG A 9 6.98 8.63 19.55
CA ARG A 9 7.22 9.06 18.18
C ARG A 9 7.74 7.91 17.31
N ASP A 10 8.64 7.10 17.87
CA ASP A 10 9.20 5.95 17.18
C ASP A 10 8.27 4.73 17.27
N PRO A 11 8.31 3.83 16.26
CA PRO A 11 7.48 2.63 16.27
C PRO A 11 7.70 1.74 17.51
N ASP A 12 6.64 1.52 18.29
CA ASP A 12 6.59 0.57 19.41
C ASP A 12 5.30 -0.27 19.31
N TRP A 13 5.28 -1.15 18.31
CA TRP A 13 4.16 -2.06 18.07
C TRP A 13 3.83 -2.95 19.27
N PRO A 14 4.80 -3.55 19.99
CA PRO A 14 4.50 -4.32 21.19
C PRO A 14 3.70 -3.51 22.23
N GLN A 15 4.11 -2.27 22.52
CA GLN A 15 3.39 -1.42 23.47
C GLN A 15 2.01 -1.02 22.92
N LEU A 16 1.89 -0.66 21.64
CA LEU A 16 0.60 -0.34 21.02
C LEU A 16 -0.36 -1.53 21.12
N CYS A 17 0.14 -2.74 20.83
CA CYS A 17 -0.61 -3.97 20.94
C CYS A 17 -1.09 -4.21 22.36
N ALA A 18 -0.19 -4.17 23.34
CA ALA A 18 -0.52 -4.37 24.74
C ALA A 18 -1.59 -3.38 25.22
N ARG A 19 -1.50 -2.12 24.78
CA ARG A 19 -2.44 -1.05 25.17
C ARG A 19 -3.85 -1.23 24.61
N TYR A 20 -3.99 -1.73 23.39
CA TYR A 20 -5.28 -1.87 22.70
C TYR A 20 -5.78 -3.32 22.61
N THR A 21 -5.10 -4.26 23.27
CA THR A 21 -5.54 -5.66 23.34
C THR A 21 -6.97 -5.75 23.89
N GLY A 22 -7.82 -6.51 23.20
CA GLY A 22 -9.23 -6.72 23.57
C GLY A 22 -10.18 -5.56 23.23
N SER A 23 -9.69 -4.40 22.77
CA SER A 23 -10.54 -3.25 22.43
C SER A 23 -11.24 -3.37 21.07
N GLY A 24 -10.74 -4.25 20.19
CA GLY A 24 -11.17 -4.33 18.78
C GLY A 24 -10.66 -3.18 17.89
N LEU A 25 -9.98 -2.17 18.47
CA LEU A 25 -9.38 -1.06 17.73
C LEU A 25 -8.09 -1.44 17.02
N LEU A 26 -7.35 -2.42 17.54
CA LEU A 26 -6.16 -2.96 16.88
C LEU A 26 -6.36 -4.47 16.66
N GLN A 27 -6.40 -4.87 15.40
CA GLN A 27 -6.59 -6.26 14.99
C GLN A 27 -5.35 -6.71 14.24
N ARG A 28 -4.84 -7.89 14.59
CA ARG A 28 -3.59 -8.42 14.06
C ARG A 28 -3.81 -9.70 13.30
N ASP A 29 -2.90 -9.96 12.36
CA ASP A 29 -2.83 -11.21 11.63
C ASP A 29 -4.18 -11.56 10.97
N VAL A 30 -4.88 -10.52 10.49
CA VAL A 30 -6.22 -10.63 9.92
C VAL A 30 -6.10 -11.06 8.46
N ALA A 31 -6.82 -12.10 8.06
CA ALA A 31 -6.87 -12.49 6.65
C ALA A 31 -7.54 -11.40 5.80
N LEU A 32 -7.12 -11.24 4.55
CA LEU A 32 -7.69 -10.21 3.66
C LEU A 32 -9.22 -10.31 3.56
N ILE A 33 -9.75 -11.54 3.46
CA ILE A 33 -11.19 -11.77 3.34
C ILE A 33 -11.95 -11.32 4.59
N ASP A 34 -11.40 -11.56 5.78
CA ASP A 34 -12.03 -11.17 7.04
C ASP A 34 -12.00 -9.65 7.22
N ALA A 35 -10.87 -9.02 6.88
CA ALA A 35 -10.77 -7.57 6.84
C ALA A 35 -11.82 -6.98 5.87
N ALA A 36 -12.02 -7.60 4.70
CA ALA A 36 -13.01 -7.14 3.74
C ALA A 36 -14.46 -7.26 4.24
N GLN A 37 -14.80 -8.32 4.97
CA GLN A 37 -16.13 -8.43 5.59
C GLN A 37 -16.37 -7.30 6.61
N VAL A 38 -15.37 -7.00 7.45
CA VAL A 38 -15.46 -5.96 8.48
C VAL A 38 -15.51 -4.55 7.86
N LEU A 39 -14.87 -4.34 6.72
CA LEU A 39 -14.76 -3.06 6.04
C LEU A 39 -15.82 -2.82 4.95
N ARG A 40 -16.82 -3.70 4.82
CA ARG A 40 -17.86 -3.54 3.81
C ARG A 40 -18.58 -2.19 3.97
N GLY A 41 -18.64 -1.42 2.89
CA GLY A 41 -19.27 -0.09 2.87
C GLY A 41 -18.47 1.01 3.59
N SER A 42 -17.25 0.72 4.03
CA SER A 42 -16.34 1.67 4.68
C SER A 42 -15.25 2.16 3.72
N LEU A 43 -14.66 3.30 4.03
CA LEU A 43 -13.46 3.81 3.36
C LEU A 43 -12.22 3.44 4.20
N ALA A 44 -11.28 2.69 3.63
CA ALA A 44 -10.07 2.28 4.32
C ALA A 44 -8.85 3.10 3.87
N TYR A 45 -8.05 3.56 4.81
CA TYR A 45 -6.74 4.18 4.55
C TYR A 45 -5.67 3.09 4.46
N LEU A 46 -5.06 2.91 3.29
CA LEU A 46 -3.99 1.94 3.08
C LEU A 46 -2.64 2.56 3.49
N ALA A 47 -2.12 2.15 4.65
CA ALA A 47 -0.83 2.60 5.15
C ALA A 47 0.27 1.61 4.74
N THR A 48 1.15 2.02 3.83
CA THR A 48 2.30 1.24 3.38
C THR A 48 3.62 1.97 3.70
N PRO A 49 4.73 1.23 3.87
CA PRO A 49 6.04 1.87 3.91
C PRO A 49 6.31 2.64 2.60
N TYR A 50 7.06 3.73 2.70
CA TYR A 50 7.48 4.50 1.53
C TYR A 50 8.91 5.02 1.69
N MET A 51 9.15 5.91 2.66
CA MET A 51 10.41 6.67 2.78
C MET A 51 11.68 5.82 2.67
N ARG A 52 11.79 4.72 3.45
CA ARG A 52 12.95 3.82 3.38
C ARG A 52 12.99 3.00 2.08
N GLN A 53 11.83 2.68 1.51
CA GLN A 53 11.74 1.90 0.29
C GLN A 53 12.01 2.74 -0.97
N SER A 54 11.87 4.07 -0.88
CA SER A 54 12.06 5.01 -2.01
C SER A 54 13.41 5.72 -1.99
N THR A 55 14.32 5.34 -1.08
CA THR A 55 15.68 5.88 -0.99
C THR A 55 16.73 4.89 -1.45
N ASP A 56 17.75 5.38 -2.14
CA ASP A 56 18.97 4.62 -2.44
C ASP A 56 19.85 4.40 -1.19
N ASP A 57 20.97 3.68 -1.36
CA ASP A 57 21.94 3.41 -0.29
C ASP A 57 22.56 4.69 0.31
N GLY A 58 22.50 5.81 -0.42
CA GLY A 58 22.94 7.13 0.01
C GLY A 58 21.86 7.93 0.74
N GLY A 59 20.67 7.36 0.96
CA GLY A 59 19.53 8.02 1.59
C GLY A 59 18.86 9.07 0.70
N ARG A 60 19.18 9.11 -0.60
CA ARG A 60 18.57 10.05 -1.54
C ARG A 60 17.33 9.41 -2.15
N TRP A 61 16.32 10.22 -2.40
CA TRP A 61 15.14 9.74 -3.10
C TRP A 61 15.51 9.24 -4.51
N CYS A 62 14.99 8.07 -4.85
CA CYS A 62 15.20 7.43 -6.13
C CYS A 62 13.85 7.21 -6.82
N PRO A 63 13.63 7.79 -8.03
CA PRO A 63 12.35 7.66 -8.75
C PRO A 63 11.92 6.21 -8.98
N SER A 64 12.85 5.32 -9.36
CA SER A 64 12.54 3.91 -9.63
C SER A 64 12.11 3.17 -8.36
N LEU A 65 12.80 3.42 -7.24
CA LEU A 65 12.45 2.84 -5.95
C LEU A 65 11.12 3.39 -5.41
N SER A 66 10.84 4.68 -5.65
CA SER A 66 9.53 5.29 -5.40
C SER A 66 8.41 4.57 -6.15
N SER A 67 8.58 4.33 -7.44
CA SER A 67 7.60 3.62 -8.25
C SER A 67 7.41 2.18 -7.78
N LEU A 68 8.46 1.46 -7.37
CA LEU A 68 8.33 0.12 -6.80
C LEU A 68 7.51 0.10 -5.50
N ALA A 69 7.74 1.08 -4.61
CA ALA A 69 6.94 1.21 -3.40
C ALA A 69 5.47 1.54 -3.70
N ALA A 70 5.23 2.39 -4.71
CA ALA A 70 3.90 2.73 -5.18
C ALA A 70 3.18 1.55 -5.84
N ASP A 71 3.88 0.76 -6.66
CA ASP A 71 3.36 -0.45 -7.29
C ASP A 71 2.97 -1.49 -6.25
N ALA A 72 3.78 -1.68 -5.20
CA ALA A 72 3.43 -2.55 -4.08
C ALA A 72 2.15 -2.09 -3.36
N ALA A 73 2.00 -0.79 -3.14
CA ALA A 73 0.80 -0.20 -2.56
C ALA A 73 -0.43 -0.30 -3.48
N ALA A 74 -0.24 -0.11 -4.79
CA ALA A 74 -1.27 -0.27 -5.81
C ALA A 74 -1.74 -1.73 -5.91
N GLY A 75 -0.82 -2.70 -5.83
CA GLY A 75 -1.14 -4.12 -5.77
C GLY A 75 -2.07 -4.46 -4.60
N TRP A 76 -1.81 -3.91 -3.41
CA TRP A 76 -2.71 -4.07 -2.27
C TRP A 76 -4.03 -3.32 -2.42
N THR A 77 -4.01 -2.12 -2.99
CA THR A 77 -5.24 -1.38 -3.32
C THR A 77 -6.14 -2.21 -4.25
N SER A 78 -5.55 -2.83 -5.28
CA SER A 78 -6.24 -3.73 -6.21
C SER A 78 -6.82 -4.97 -5.50
N ARG A 79 -6.04 -5.62 -4.63
CA ARG A 79 -6.53 -6.76 -3.82
C ARG A 79 -7.74 -6.40 -2.95
N PHE A 80 -7.70 -5.25 -2.27
CA PHE A 80 -8.84 -4.75 -1.50
C PHE A 80 -10.04 -4.43 -2.39
N ALA A 81 -9.82 -3.81 -3.55
CA ALA A 81 -10.88 -3.53 -4.51
C ALA A 81 -11.56 -4.81 -5.02
N CYS A 82 -10.79 -5.84 -5.36
CA CYS A 82 -11.31 -7.17 -5.73
C CYS A 82 -12.11 -7.83 -4.60
N ALA A 83 -11.76 -7.55 -3.34
CA ALA A 83 -12.50 -8.01 -2.17
C ALA A 83 -13.72 -7.11 -1.81
N GLY A 84 -14.01 -6.08 -2.61
CA GLY A 84 -15.15 -5.18 -2.41
C GLY A 84 -14.92 -4.07 -1.38
N VAL A 85 -13.66 -3.78 -1.04
CA VAL A 85 -13.27 -2.70 -0.12
C VAL A 85 -12.74 -1.51 -0.92
N THR A 86 -13.23 -0.31 -0.60
CA THR A 86 -12.65 0.93 -1.13
C THR A 86 -11.47 1.33 -0.24
N ALA A 87 -10.25 1.02 -0.69
CA ALA A 87 -9.02 1.44 -0.04
C ALA A 87 -8.38 2.61 -0.79
N VAL A 88 -7.97 3.66 -0.06
CA VAL A 88 -7.22 4.79 -0.62
C VAL A 88 -5.76 4.71 -0.19
N SER A 89 -4.85 4.80 -1.16
CA SER A 89 -3.41 4.79 -0.90
C SER A 89 -2.81 6.17 -1.16
N PRO A 90 -2.39 6.89 -0.10
CA PRO A 90 -1.65 8.13 -0.26
C PRO A 90 -0.31 7.93 -0.97
N VAL A 91 0.32 6.76 -0.83
CA VAL A 91 1.60 6.45 -1.49
C VAL A 91 1.44 6.37 -3.00
N VAL A 92 0.40 5.69 -3.50
CA VAL A 92 0.10 5.63 -4.94
C VAL A 92 -0.13 7.03 -5.51
N GLN A 93 -0.92 7.85 -4.80
CA GLN A 93 -1.23 9.20 -5.26
C GLN A 93 -0.02 10.13 -5.18
N ALA A 94 0.79 10.03 -4.12
CA ALA A 94 2.02 10.81 -3.95
C ALA A 94 3.04 10.49 -5.04
N ASP A 95 3.27 9.20 -5.34
CA ASP A 95 4.18 8.82 -6.42
C ASP A 95 3.67 9.37 -7.77
N ALA A 96 2.39 9.20 -8.11
CA ALA A 96 1.85 9.78 -9.34
C ALA A 96 2.05 11.30 -9.46
N MET A 97 1.93 12.04 -8.34
CA MET A 97 2.23 13.48 -8.29
C MET A 97 3.71 13.78 -8.48
N LEU A 98 4.60 13.01 -7.84
CA LEU A 98 6.05 13.17 -7.94
C LEU A 98 6.56 12.83 -9.34
N GLN A 99 6.08 11.75 -9.96
CA GLN A 99 6.48 11.33 -11.30
C GLN A 99 5.97 12.29 -12.39
N ARG A 100 4.96 13.12 -12.09
CA ARG A 100 4.46 14.11 -13.06
C ARG A 100 5.50 15.19 -13.36
N ASP A 101 6.30 15.56 -12.37
CA ASP A 101 7.38 16.54 -12.48
C ASP A 101 8.51 16.23 -11.48
N PRO A 102 9.34 15.20 -11.74
CA PRO A 102 10.28 14.64 -10.76
C PRO A 102 11.48 15.54 -10.43
N TRP A 103 11.65 16.65 -11.16
CA TRP A 103 12.70 17.65 -10.93
C TRP A 103 12.17 18.94 -10.32
N SER A 104 10.88 18.98 -9.97
CA SER A 104 10.26 20.14 -9.31
C SER A 104 10.63 20.20 -7.83
N ASP A 105 11.06 21.38 -7.39
CA ASP A 105 11.25 21.65 -5.96
C ASP A 105 9.92 21.89 -5.21
N ALA A 106 8.78 21.90 -5.93
CA ALA A 106 7.47 22.15 -5.32
C ALA A 106 6.97 20.98 -4.46
N LEU A 107 7.37 19.74 -4.79
CA LEU A 107 7.01 18.52 -4.05
C LEU A 107 8.29 17.79 -3.67
N VAL A 108 8.83 18.08 -2.49
CA VAL A 108 10.02 17.41 -1.97
C VAL A 108 9.63 15.98 -1.53
N PRO A 109 10.17 14.92 -2.17
CA PRO A 109 9.71 13.55 -1.93
C PRO A 109 9.88 13.05 -0.48
N LEU A 110 10.91 13.54 0.21
CA LEU A 110 11.25 13.14 1.58
C LEU A 110 10.82 14.17 2.63
N ASP A 111 10.01 15.17 2.27
CA ASP A 111 9.45 16.12 3.24
C ASP A 111 8.31 15.48 4.05
N GLU A 112 8.69 14.83 5.14
CA GLU A 112 7.76 14.17 6.06
C GLU A 112 6.66 15.13 6.59
N THR A 113 6.98 16.40 6.80
CA THR A 113 6.02 17.37 7.36
C THR A 113 4.95 17.71 6.34
N PHE A 114 5.35 17.96 5.10
CA PHE A 114 4.43 18.20 3.99
C PHE A 114 3.52 16.99 3.79
N TRP A 115 4.08 15.79 3.59
CA TRP A 115 3.29 14.59 3.30
C TRP A 115 2.38 14.19 4.46
N SER A 116 2.84 14.33 5.71
CA SER A 116 1.97 14.08 6.88
C SER A 116 0.80 15.05 6.97
N THR A 117 1.01 16.31 6.59
CA THR A 117 -0.04 17.33 6.56
C THR A 117 -1.03 17.06 5.43
N TRP A 118 -0.53 16.69 4.26
CA TRP A 118 -1.33 16.35 3.10
C TRP A 118 -2.16 15.07 3.29
N CYS A 119 -1.62 14.04 3.92
CA CYS A 119 -2.32 12.78 4.22
C CYS A 119 -3.41 12.93 5.30
N ARG A 120 -3.27 13.90 6.21
CA ARG A 120 -4.16 14.08 7.36
C ARG A 120 -5.66 14.17 7.02
N PRO A 121 -6.11 14.97 6.04
CA PRO A 121 -7.52 15.01 5.65
C PRO A 121 -8.02 13.67 5.08
N LEU A 122 -7.20 12.94 4.30
CA LEU A 122 -7.56 11.61 3.81
C LEU A 122 -7.79 10.64 4.97
N LEU A 123 -6.82 10.56 5.88
CA LEU A 123 -6.91 9.73 7.07
C LEU A 123 -8.13 10.09 7.94
N ALA A 124 -8.48 11.38 8.04
CA ALA A 124 -9.62 11.85 8.81
C ALA A 124 -11.00 11.45 8.26
N ARG A 125 -11.07 11.03 6.99
CA ARG A 125 -12.33 10.61 6.34
C ARG A 125 -12.46 9.11 6.20
N CYS A 126 -11.41 8.35 6.50
CA CYS A 126 -11.45 6.90 6.50
C CYS A 126 -12.05 6.38 7.80
N ASP A 127 -12.64 5.19 7.76
CA ASP A 127 -13.22 4.51 8.92
C ASP A 127 -12.21 3.56 9.60
N ALA A 128 -11.16 3.18 8.85
CA ALA A 128 -10.10 2.30 9.32
C ALA A 128 -8.76 2.61 8.64
N VAL A 129 -7.68 2.19 9.27
CA VAL A 129 -6.35 2.04 8.66
C VAL A 129 -6.09 0.56 8.44
N VAL A 130 -5.73 0.19 7.22
CA VAL A 130 -5.28 -1.15 6.87
C VAL A 130 -3.79 -1.13 6.56
N ILE A 131 -3.05 -2.08 7.14
CA ILE A 131 -1.60 -2.20 6.99
C ILE A 131 -1.31 -3.58 6.40
N PRO A 132 -0.86 -3.66 5.13
CA PRO A 132 -0.50 -4.93 4.52
C PRO A 132 0.86 -5.44 5.03
N PRO A 133 1.15 -6.74 4.89
CA PRO A 133 2.42 -7.37 5.28
C PRO A 133 3.56 -7.03 4.30
N LEU A 134 3.78 -5.75 4.00
CA LEU A 134 4.88 -5.29 3.15
C LEU A 134 6.19 -5.19 3.95
N PRO A 135 7.35 -5.59 3.39
CA PRO A 135 8.62 -5.50 4.09
C PRO A 135 8.88 -4.11 4.71
N GLY A 136 9.18 -4.08 6.01
CA GLY A 136 9.47 -2.85 6.76
C GLY A 136 8.26 -2.02 7.20
N TRP A 137 7.03 -2.57 7.15
CA TRP A 137 5.85 -1.90 7.68
C TRP A 137 5.96 -1.59 9.18
N ASP A 138 6.58 -2.50 9.93
CA ASP A 138 6.74 -2.46 11.38
C ASP A 138 7.78 -1.41 11.85
N CYS A 139 8.71 -1.03 10.99
CA CYS A 139 9.70 0.02 11.26
C CYS A 139 9.41 1.34 10.52
N SER A 140 8.31 1.43 9.78
CA SER A 140 7.96 2.64 9.04
C SER A 140 7.33 3.70 9.95
N ALA A 141 8.00 4.85 10.06
CA ALA A 141 7.49 6.01 10.82
C ALA A 141 6.13 6.50 10.30
N GLY A 142 5.94 6.52 8.96
CA GLY A 142 4.66 6.92 8.35
C GLY A 142 3.52 5.96 8.67
N VAL A 143 3.78 4.64 8.61
CA VAL A 143 2.79 3.61 8.99
C VAL A 143 2.44 3.72 10.48
N TRP A 144 3.46 3.86 11.33
CA TRP A 144 3.29 4.04 12.78
C TRP A 144 2.47 5.29 13.11
N ALA A 145 2.78 6.43 12.50
CA ALA A 145 2.06 7.68 12.69
C ALA A 145 0.59 7.56 12.26
N GLY A 146 0.32 6.88 11.14
CA GLY A 146 -1.03 6.57 10.68
C GLY A 146 -1.81 5.71 11.68
N ALA A 147 -1.21 4.64 12.18
CA ALA A 147 -1.81 3.77 13.18
C ALA A 147 -2.10 4.50 14.50
N CYS A 148 -1.14 5.28 15.00
CA CYS A 148 -1.29 6.09 16.21
C CYS A 148 -2.42 7.12 16.07
N ALA A 149 -2.50 7.80 14.93
CA ALA A 149 -3.55 8.77 14.65
C ALA A 149 -4.93 8.10 14.58
N ALA A 150 -5.03 6.91 13.99
CA ALA A 150 -6.26 6.14 13.92
C ALA A 150 -6.77 5.71 15.30
N VAL A 151 -5.94 5.04 16.11
CA VAL A 151 -6.39 4.58 17.45
C VAL A 151 -6.73 5.75 18.38
N THR A 152 -6.03 6.88 18.26
CA THR A 152 -6.35 8.10 19.02
C THR A 152 -7.73 8.65 18.67
N ARG A 153 -8.21 8.38 17.44
CA ARG A 153 -9.53 8.77 16.94
C ARG A 153 -10.58 7.66 17.09
N GLN A 154 -10.28 6.59 17.81
CA GLN A 154 -11.14 5.40 17.94
C GLN A 154 -11.47 4.75 16.58
N MET A 155 -10.56 4.88 15.61
CA MET A 155 -10.63 4.19 14.32
C MET A 155 -9.91 2.84 14.42
N ARG A 156 -10.39 1.86 13.67
CA ARG A 156 -9.77 0.53 13.60
C ARG A 156 -8.42 0.60 12.88
N VAL A 157 -7.46 -0.15 13.37
CA VAL A 157 -6.19 -0.45 12.72
C VAL A 157 -6.14 -1.95 12.52
N ILE A 158 -6.08 -2.38 11.26
CA ILE A 158 -6.13 -3.78 10.85
C ILE A 158 -4.80 -4.12 10.19
N LEU A 159 -4.04 -5.01 10.81
CA LEU A 159 -2.80 -5.55 10.25
C LEU A 159 -3.16 -6.84 9.54
N ILE A 160 -2.93 -6.85 8.22
CA ILE A 160 -3.17 -8.03 7.40
C ILE A 160 -2.05 -9.03 7.66
N GLY A 161 -2.41 -10.29 7.92
CA GLY A 161 -1.45 -11.37 8.08
C GLY A 161 -0.67 -11.62 6.79
N ALA A 162 0.58 -12.08 6.90
CA ALA A 162 1.27 -12.62 5.75
C ALA A 162 0.51 -13.86 5.27
N GLU A 163 0.08 -13.86 4.00
CA GLU A 163 -0.44 -15.08 3.38
C GLU A 163 0.68 -16.13 3.41
N PRO A 164 0.38 -17.40 3.69
CA PRO A 164 1.34 -18.46 3.44
C PRO A 164 1.76 -18.38 1.97
N GLU A 165 3.06 -18.43 1.67
CA GLU A 165 3.51 -18.67 0.29
C GLU A 165 2.87 -19.98 -0.18
N GLU A 166 1.81 -19.88 -0.97
CA GLU A 166 1.34 -21.04 -1.70
C GLU A 166 2.52 -21.51 -2.56
N PRO A 167 2.88 -22.80 -2.54
CA PRO A 167 3.91 -23.32 -3.41
C PRO A 167 3.52 -22.94 -4.83
N GLN A 168 4.37 -22.14 -5.45
CA GLN A 168 4.18 -21.53 -6.76
C GLN A 168 3.56 -22.54 -7.70
N SER A 169 2.24 -22.45 -7.89
CA SER A 169 1.51 -23.30 -8.82
C SER A 169 2.16 -23.06 -10.17
N ALA A 170 2.83 -24.10 -10.69
CA ALA A 170 3.51 -24.04 -11.97
C ALA A 170 2.56 -23.38 -12.96
N ALA A 171 3.01 -22.26 -13.55
CA ALA A 171 2.25 -21.58 -14.59
C ALA A 171 1.77 -22.64 -15.60
N PRO A 172 0.50 -22.60 -16.05
CA PRO A 172 0.09 -23.44 -17.16
C PRO A 172 1.03 -23.12 -18.31
N ASP A 173 1.73 -24.15 -18.76
CA ASP A 173 2.64 -24.16 -19.88
C ASP A 173 1.82 -23.80 -21.13
N PHE A 174 1.63 -22.50 -21.39
CA PHE A 174 1.10 -22.01 -22.66
C PHE A 174 2.20 -22.19 -23.70
N ALA A 175 2.46 -23.45 -24.05
CA ALA A 175 3.15 -23.76 -25.28
C ALA A 175 2.32 -23.17 -26.43
N PRO A 176 2.90 -22.36 -27.32
CA PRO A 176 2.20 -21.94 -28.53
C PRO A 176 1.93 -23.17 -29.39
N ASP A 177 0.65 -23.44 -29.65
CA ASP A 177 0.20 -24.49 -30.56
C ASP A 177 0.74 -24.19 -31.98
N PRO A 178 1.62 -25.02 -32.57
CA PRO A 178 2.21 -24.75 -33.87
C PRO A 178 1.34 -25.32 -34.97
N GLN A 179 0.07 -24.90 -35.09
CA GLN A 179 -0.78 -25.30 -36.22
C GLN A 179 -1.73 -24.19 -36.68
N HIS A 180 -1.21 -23.20 -37.41
CA HIS A 180 -1.94 -22.61 -38.52
C HIS A 180 -0.94 -22.16 -39.61
N PRO A 181 -0.90 -22.81 -40.78
CA PRO A 181 -0.14 -22.29 -41.91
C PRO A 181 -0.82 -21.01 -42.42
N VAL A 182 -0.06 -19.92 -42.42
CA VAL A 182 -0.43 -18.66 -43.08
C VAL A 182 -0.58 -18.93 -44.58
N PRO A 183 -1.72 -18.60 -45.23
CA PRO A 183 -1.82 -18.69 -46.67
C PRO A 183 -0.92 -17.64 -47.32
N SER A 184 0.09 -18.11 -48.05
CA SER A 184 0.92 -17.28 -48.91
C SER A 184 0.06 -16.66 -50.02
N HIS A 185 -0.30 -15.38 -49.90
CA HIS A 185 -0.83 -14.62 -51.02
C HIS A 185 0.27 -14.48 -52.08
N GLN A 186 0.09 -15.14 -53.22
CA GLN A 186 0.85 -14.83 -54.43
C GLN A 186 0.42 -13.46 -54.96
N PRO A 187 1.35 -12.60 -55.40
CA PRO A 187 0.99 -11.41 -56.16
C PRO A 187 0.70 -11.86 -57.60
N GLU A 188 -0.56 -11.79 -58.03
CA GLU A 188 -0.87 -11.84 -59.45
C GLU A 188 -0.29 -10.60 -60.14
N GLY A 189 0.53 -10.86 -61.14
CA GLY A 189 1.13 -9.84 -61.98
C GLY A 189 0.09 -9.12 -62.84
N GLY A 190 0.31 -7.82 -63.00
CA GLY A 190 -0.39 -7.00 -63.96
C GLY A 190 0.44 -5.77 -64.30
N THR A 191 1.22 -5.85 -65.37
CA THR A 191 1.80 -4.74 -66.13
C THR A 191 1.46 -4.99 -67.60
N PRO A 192 1.39 -4.01 -68.50
CA PRO A 192 1.41 -2.55 -68.33
C PRO A 192 0.09 -1.83 -68.68
#